data_AF-A0A5C6TVL5-F1
#
_entry.id   AF-A0A5C6TVL5-F1
#
_cell.length_a   1.000
_cell.length_b   1.000
_cell.length_c   1.000
_cell.angle_alpha   90.00
_cell.angle_beta   90.00
_cell.angle_gamma   90.00
#
_symmetry.space_group_name_H-M   'P 1'
#
loop_
_entity.id
_entity.type
_entity.pdbx_description
1 polymer ?
#
loop_
_entity_poly.entity_id
_entity_poly.type
_entity_poly.pdbx_seq_one_letter_code
_entity_poly.pdbx_strand_id
1 'polypeptide(L)'
;MTDTISGAPAPMWLRIVAFLGLIWNCLGVYAYLKTVGVVPGAPADMAEMPAWVTGCFAIGVFAGLLGCLGLLLLARWSKLLLLLSLLGVLADDAWAFLIRTGPAESPVLPLLVTAVAVLLVWLAYSAGRNGWLR
;
A
#
# COMPACT_ATOMS: atom_id res chain seq x y z
N MET A 1 -1.88 -8.61 -43.09
CA MET A 1 -1.49 -7.52 -42.17
C MET A 1 -2.49 -7.54 -41.03
N THR A 2 -2.11 -8.08 -39.86
CA THR A 2 -2.93 -7.99 -38.66
C THR A 2 -2.56 -6.69 -37.97
N ASP A 3 -3.37 -5.65 -38.16
CA ASP A 3 -3.27 -4.42 -37.40
C ASP A 3 -3.56 -4.76 -35.93
N THR A 4 -2.49 -4.95 -35.16
CA THR A 4 -2.57 -4.95 -33.71
C THR A 4 -3.00 -3.53 -33.32
N ILE A 5 -4.27 -3.37 -32.96
CA ILE A 5 -4.79 -2.16 -32.31
C ILE A 5 -3.89 -1.94 -31.08
N SER A 6 -2.88 -1.10 -31.25
CA SER A 6 -1.94 -0.76 -30.20
C SER A 6 -2.71 0.19 -29.30
N GLY A 7 -3.30 -0.33 -28.23
CA GLY A 7 -3.97 0.49 -27.22
C GLY A 7 -3.06 1.63 -26.81
N ALA A 8 -3.64 2.82 -26.58
CA ALA A 8 -2.88 4.02 -26.27
C ALA A 8 -1.83 3.74 -25.18
N PRO A 9 -0.57 4.17 -25.37
CA PRO A 9 0.50 3.88 -24.41
C PRO A 9 0.11 4.41 -23.03
N ALA A 10 0.48 3.67 -21.99
CA ALA A 10 0.20 4.09 -20.62
C ALA A 10 0.77 5.49 -20.37
N PRO A 11 -0.03 6.40 -19.77
CA PRO A 11 0.37 7.80 -19.65
C PRO A 11 1.50 7.97 -18.62
N MET A 12 2.38 8.94 -18.83
CA MET A 12 3.53 9.19 -17.96
C MET A 12 3.12 9.49 -16.51
N TRP A 13 2.00 10.19 -16.30
CA TRP A 13 1.51 10.53 -14.96
C TRP A 13 1.21 9.28 -14.12
N LEU A 14 0.75 8.17 -14.73
CA LEU A 14 0.52 6.91 -14.03
C LEU A 14 1.82 6.41 -13.39
N ARG A 15 2.93 6.49 -14.13
CA ARG A 15 4.25 6.08 -13.66
C ARG A 15 4.76 7.01 -12.56
N ILE A 16 4.51 8.32 -12.67
CA ILE A 16 4.87 9.28 -11.61
C ILE A 16 4.13 8.94 -10.31
N VAL A 17 2.81 8.73 -10.37
CA VAL A 17 2.02 8.38 -9.17
C VAL A 17 2.44 7.03 -8.60
N ALA A 18 2.71 6.04 -9.45
CA ALA A 18 3.21 4.74 -9.00
C ALA A 18 4.59 4.84 -8.33
N PHE A 19 5.48 5.71 -8.84
CA PHE A 19 6.78 5.97 -8.22
C PHE A 19 6.66 6.66 -6.86
N LEU A 20 5.77 7.66 -6.73
CA LEU A 20 5.48 8.28 -5.45
C LEU A 20 4.87 7.28 -4.46
N GLY A 21 3.97 6.42 -4.93
CA GLY A 21 3.42 5.31 -4.15
C GLY A 21 4.48 4.30 -3.72
N LEU A 22 5.52 4.06 -4.54
CA LEU A 22 6.65 3.21 -4.18
C LEU A 22 7.45 3.82 -3.03
N ILE A 23 7.79 5.10 -3.12
CA ILE A 23 8.49 5.84 -2.05
C ILE A 23 7.65 5.82 -0.76
N TRP A 24 6.34 6.07 -0.86
CA TRP A 24 5.43 6.01 0.28
C TRP A 24 5.47 4.64 0.98
N ASN A 25 5.44 3.55 0.20
CA ASN A 25 5.51 2.20 0.76
C ASN A 25 6.90 1.89 1.34
N CYS A 26 7.99 2.44 0.80
CA CYS A 26 9.31 2.35 1.45
C CYS A 26 9.31 2.99 2.85
N LEU A 27 8.64 4.13 3.03
CA LEU A 27 8.46 4.74 4.35
C LEU A 27 7.65 3.83 5.28
N GLY A 28 6.60 3.18 4.76
CA GLY A 28 5.83 2.18 5.48
C GLY A 28 6.67 0.97 5.89
N VAL A 29 7.49 0.42 5.00
CA VAL A 29 8.43 -0.68 5.31
C VAL A 29 9.41 -0.26 6.40
N TYR A 30 9.96 0.95 6.32
CA TYR A 30 10.82 1.47 7.38
C TYR A 30 10.10 1.57 8.73
N ALA A 31 8.85 2.03 8.74
CA ALA A 31 8.02 2.07 9.94
C ALA A 31 7.78 0.66 10.51
N TYR A 32 7.43 -0.30 9.65
CA TYR A 32 7.26 -1.70 10.03
C TYR A 32 8.55 -2.28 10.66
N LEU A 33 9.72 -2.06 10.04
CA LEU A 33 11.00 -2.55 10.55
C LEU A 33 11.37 -1.95 11.92
N LYS A 34 10.96 -0.70 12.20
CA LYS A 34 11.05 -0.15 13.55
C LYS A 34 10.09 -0.87 14.50
N THR A 35 8.83 -1.08 14.11
CA THR A 35 7.82 -1.77 14.93
C THR A 35 8.28 -3.17 15.34
N VAL A 36 8.90 -3.94 14.44
CA VAL A 36 9.40 -5.30 14.74
C VAL A 36 10.81 -5.33 15.33
N GLY A 37 11.39 -4.18 15.67
CA GLY A 37 12.67 -4.08 16.37
C GLY A 37 13.92 -4.36 15.52
N VAL A 38 13.80 -4.40 14.18
CA VAL A 38 14.95 -4.54 13.26
C VAL A 38 15.75 -3.25 13.18
N VAL A 39 15.06 -2.10 13.23
CA VAL A 39 15.68 -0.77 13.24
C VAL A 39 15.48 -0.15 14.63
N PRO A 40 16.52 0.44 15.25
CA PRO A 40 16.41 1.06 16.56
C PRO A 40 15.44 2.27 16.55
N GLY A 41 14.83 2.56 17.70
CA GLY A 41 13.90 3.67 17.88
C GLY A 41 12.42 3.30 17.80
N ALA A 42 12.07 2.05 18.11
CA ALA A 42 10.69 1.64 18.33
C ALA A 42 10.10 2.38 19.55
N PRO A 43 8.88 2.93 19.47
CA PRO A 43 8.15 3.37 20.66
C PRO A 43 7.97 2.21 21.65
N ALA A 44 8.07 2.48 22.95
CA ALA A 44 7.95 1.46 24.01
C ALA A 44 6.62 0.69 23.93
N ASP A 45 5.55 1.32 23.46
CA ASP A 45 4.19 0.77 23.37
C ASP A 45 3.96 -0.18 22.18
N MET A 46 4.99 -0.48 21.38
CA MET A 46 4.90 -1.42 20.25
C MET A 46 5.29 -2.85 20.64
N ALA A 47 5.89 -3.04 21.83
CA ALA A 47 6.38 -4.34 22.29
C ALA A 47 5.27 -5.39 22.53
N GLU A 48 4.01 -4.97 22.64
CA GLU A 48 2.87 -5.84 22.94
C GLU A 48 1.92 -6.04 21.74
N MET A 49 2.29 -5.59 20.54
CA MET A 49 1.40 -5.68 19.39
C MET A 49 1.20 -7.15 18.95
N PRO A 50 -0.05 -7.63 18.81
CA PRO A 50 -0.29 -9.03 18.45
C PRO A 50 0.35 -9.40 17.10
N ALA A 51 0.83 -10.65 16.99
CA ALA A 51 1.51 -11.15 15.79
C ALA A 51 0.66 -11.06 14.51
N TRP A 52 -0.67 -11.19 14.63
CA TRP A 52 -1.57 -11.08 13.49
C TRP A 52 -1.71 -9.64 12.99
N VAL A 53 -1.66 -8.65 13.88
CA VAL A 53 -1.73 -7.21 13.53
C VAL A 53 -0.43 -6.79 12.86
N THR A 54 0.71 -7.18 13.42
CA THR A 54 2.03 -6.98 12.76
C THR A 54 2.08 -7.68 11.40
N GLY A 55 1.46 -8.85 11.26
CA GLY A 55 1.27 -9.52 9.97
C GLY A 55 0.43 -8.70 8.99
N CYS A 56 -0.69 -8.12 9.42
CA CYS A 56 -1.52 -7.22 8.62
C CYS A 56 -0.74 -5.98 8.16
N PHE A 57 0.03 -5.37 9.06
CA PHE A 57 0.90 -4.23 8.73
C PHE A 57 1.96 -4.63 7.69
N ALA A 58 2.62 -5.77 7.86
CA ALA A 58 3.57 -6.30 6.88
C ALA A 58 2.92 -6.48 5.50
N ILE A 59 1.75 -7.11 5.43
CA ILE A 59 1.00 -7.27 4.18
C ILE A 59 0.68 -5.89 3.57
N GLY A 60 0.21 -4.95 4.39
CA GLY A 60 -0.08 -3.58 4.00
C GLY A 60 1.07 -2.93 3.23
N VAL A 61 2.27 -2.92 3.83
CA VAL A 61 3.42 -2.20 3.26
C VAL A 61 4.18 -2.98 2.19
N PHE A 62 4.36 -4.30 2.33
CA PHE A 62 5.12 -5.09 1.36
C PHE A 62 4.30 -5.39 0.10
N ALA A 63 3.01 -5.71 0.24
CA ALA A 63 2.14 -5.87 -0.93
C ALA A 63 1.92 -4.52 -1.62
N GLY A 64 1.89 -3.42 -0.87
CA GLY A 64 1.81 -2.06 -1.41
C GLY A 64 3.07 -1.70 -2.21
N LEU A 65 4.26 -1.96 -1.65
CA LEU A 65 5.54 -1.77 -2.31
C LEU A 65 5.62 -2.55 -3.63
N LEU A 66 5.38 -3.86 -3.57
CA LEU A 66 5.41 -4.71 -4.75
C LEU A 66 4.31 -4.30 -5.75
N GLY A 67 3.12 -3.98 -5.28
CA GLY A 67 2.01 -3.49 -6.09
C GLY A 67 2.34 -2.23 -6.87
N CYS A 68 2.99 -1.24 -6.24
CA CYS A 68 3.49 -0.02 -6.89
C CYS A 68 4.59 -0.33 -7.92
N LEU A 69 5.50 -1.25 -7.60
CA LEU A 69 6.49 -1.74 -8.57
C LEU A 69 5.80 -2.40 -9.78
N GLY A 70 4.77 -3.21 -9.54
CA GLY A 70 3.96 -3.80 -10.59
C GLY A 70 3.25 -2.76 -11.45
N LEU A 71 2.73 -1.68 -10.84
CA LEU A 71 2.15 -0.55 -11.57
C LEU A 71 3.17 0.15 -12.48
N LEU A 72 4.39 0.38 -11.99
CA LEU A 72 5.49 0.96 -12.78
C LEU A 72 5.84 0.09 -13.99
N LEU A 73 5.89 -1.23 -13.77
CA LEU A 73 6.14 -2.23 -14.79
C LEU A 73 4.91 -2.51 -15.68
N LEU A 74 3.77 -1.89 -15.38
CA LEU A 74 2.49 -2.12 -16.04
C LEU A 74 2.05 -3.59 -16.00
N ALA A 75 2.32 -4.30 -14.91
CA ALA A 75 2.01 -5.71 -14.78
C ALA A 75 0.62 -5.96 -14.17
N ARG A 76 -0.13 -6.93 -14.70
CA ARG A 76 -1.50 -7.25 -14.23
C ARG A 76 -1.62 -7.71 -12.78
N TRP A 77 -0.56 -8.28 -12.22
CA TRP A 77 -0.54 -8.73 -10.82
C TRP A 77 -0.53 -7.57 -9.81
N SER A 78 -0.21 -6.34 -10.25
CA SER A 78 -0.25 -5.13 -9.41
C SER A 78 -1.61 -4.93 -8.74
N LYS A 79 -2.71 -5.24 -9.43
CA LYS A 79 -4.08 -5.12 -8.91
C LYS A 79 -4.29 -5.98 -7.67
N LEU A 80 -3.83 -7.23 -7.71
CA LEU A 80 -4.00 -8.16 -6.60
C LEU A 80 -3.17 -7.72 -5.39
N LEU A 81 -1.92 -7.33 -5.59
CA LEU A 81 -1.05 -6.92 -4.48
C LEU A 81 -1.50 -5.60 -3.84
N LEU A 82 -1.97 -4.63 -4.63
CA LEU A 82 -2.53 -3.40 -4.08
C LEU A 82 -3.85 -3.64 -3.34
N LEU A 83 -4.67 -4.60 -3.80
CA LEU A 83 -5.86 -5.01 -3.06
C LEU A 83 -5.49 -5.67 -1.72
N LEU A 84 -4.51 -6.57 -1.71
CA LEU A 84 -4.00 -7.19 -0.48
C LEU A 84 -3.40 -6.15 0.47
N SER A 85 -2.69 -5.15 -0.05
CA SER A 85 -2.18 -4.01 0.70
C SER A 85 -3.31 -3.26 1.40
N LEU A 86 -4.37 -2.91 0.67
CA LEU A 86 -5.54 -2.24 1.25
C LEU A 86 -6.21 -3.09 2.34
N LEU A 87 -6.37 -4.40 2.12
CA LEU A 87 -6.93 -5.29 3.15
C LEU A 87 -6.06 -5.37 4.40
N GLY A 88 -4.72 -5.40 4.24
CA GLY A 88 -3.77 -5.35 5.35
C GLY A 88 -3.88 -4.05 6.15
N VAL A 89 -3.94 -2.91 5.46
CA VAL A 89 -4.12 -1.58 6.08
C VAL A 89 -5.45 -1.50 6.84
N LEU A 90 -6.55 -1.96 6.24
CA LEU A 90 -7.87 -1.92 6.90
C LEU A 90 -7.92 -2.83 8.14
N ALA A 91 -7.23 -3.97 8.13
CA ALA A 91 -7.16 -4.85 9.28
C ALA A 91 -6.31 -4.27 10.42
N ASP A 92 -5.20 -3.62 10.10
CA ASP A 92 -4.34 -2.89 11.05
C ASP A 92 -5.10 -1.70 11.67
N ASP A 93 -5.72 -0.87 10.83
CA ASP A 93 -6.54 0.26 11.26
C ASP A 93 -7.72 -0.19 12.12
N ALA A 94 -8.42 -1.26 11.75
CA ALA A 94 -9.55 -1.78 12.55
C ALA A 94 -9.11 -2.19 13.95
N TRP A 95 -7.92 -2.80 14.09
CA TRP A 95 -7.37 -3.09 15.41
C TRP A 95 -7.03 -1.82 16.19
N ALA A 96 -6.38 -0.85 15.54
CA ALA A 96 -6.03 0.43 16.16
C ALA A 96 -7.27 1.20 16.64
N PHE A 97 -8.34 1.25 15.84
CA PHE A 97 -9.59 1.92 16.21
C PHE A 97 -10.41 1.18 17.27
N LEU A 98 -10.20 -0.11 17.48
CA LEU A 98 -10.94 -0.88 18.51
C LEU A 98 -10.17 -0.95 19.83
N ILE A 99 -8.84 -1.02 19.77
CA ILE A 99 -7.99 -1.32 20.94
C ILE A 99 -7.22 -0.10 21.42
N ARG A 100 -6.76 0.77 20.51
CA ARG A 100 -5.90 1.93 20.83
C ARG A 100 -6.64 3.25 21.03
N THR A 101 -7.98 3.26 21.01
CA THR A 101 -8.76 4.51 21.14
C THR A 101 -8.72 5.10 22.54
N GLY A 102 -7.67 5.87 22.83
CA GLY A 102 -7.67 6.93 23.82
C GLY A 102 -7.92 8.30 23.16
N PRO A 103 -8.54 9.27 23.84
CA PRO A 103 -8.82 10.61 23.31
C PRO A 103 -7.58 11.44 22.89
N ALA A 104 -6.36 10.93 23.13
CA ALA A 104 -5.10 11.56 22.78
C ALA A 104 -4.49 11.08 21.45
N GLU A 105 -4.97 9.98 20.85
CA GLU A 105 -4.42 9.47 19.59
C GLU A 105 -5.13 10.08 18.38
N SER A 106 -4.38 10.80 17.54
CA SER A 106 -4.91 11.46 16.34
C SER A 106 -5.17 10.44 15.22
N PRO A 107 -6.40 10.35 14.68
CA PRO A 107 -6.74 9.41 13.61
C PRO A 107 -6.23 9.85 12.22
N VAL A 108 -5.56 11.00 12.13
CA VAL A 108 -5.17 11.61 10.85
C VAL A 108 -4.21 10.72 10.05
N LEU A 109 -3.21 10.12 10.70
CA LEU A 109 -2.22 9.29 10.00
C LEU A 109 -2.84 7.97 9.48
N PRO A 110 -3.58 7.18 10.28
CA PRO A 110 -4.34 6.02 9.78
C PRO A 110 -5.23 6.34 8.58
N LEU A 111 -6.03 7.41 8.68
CA LEU A 111 -6.92 7.84 7.61
C LEU A 111 -6.17 8.22 6.33
N LEU A 112 -5.01 8.88 6.47
CA LEU A 112 -4.16 9.22 5.33
C LEU A 112 -3.59 7.96 4.66
N VAL A 113 -3.11 7.00 5.45
CA VAL A 113 -2.58 5.72 4.93
C VAL A 113 -3.67 4.95 4.19
N THR A 114 -4.85 4.83 4.78
CA THR A 114 -6.03 4.21 4.14
C THR A 114 -6.42 4.93 2.85
N ALA A 115 -6.47 6.27 2.85
CA ALA A 115 -6.79 7.04 1.65
C ALA A 115 -5.78 6.80 0.52
N VAL A 116 -4.48 6.75 0.82
CA VAL A 116 -3.43 6.43 -0.16
C VAL A 116 -3.59 5.00 -0.68
N ALA A 117 -3.87 4.02 0.18
CA ALA A 117 -4.08 2.64 -0.23
C ALA A 117 -5.30 2.51 -1.19
N VAL A 118 -6.41 3.16 -0.86
CA VAL A 118 -7.61 3.21 -1.72
C VAL A 118 -7.29 3.86 -3.08
N LEU A 119 -6.56 4.98 -3.09
CA LEU A 119 -6.14 5.66 -4.32
C LEU A 119 -5.31 4.72 -5.21
N LEU A 120 -4.34 4.00 -4.65
CA LEU A 120 -3.49 3.08 -5.39
C LEU A 120 -4.26 1.90 -5.98
N VAL A 121 -5.19 1.32 -5.21
CA VAL A 121 -6.10 0.27 -5.72
C VAL A 121 -6.94 0.81 -6.87
N TRP A 122 -7.60 1.96 -6.68
CA TRP A 122 -8.40 2.59 -7.72
C TRP A 122 -7.57 2.83 -9.00
N LEU A 123 -6.34 3.32 -8.84
CA LEU A 123 -5.43 3.58 -9.94
C LEU A 123 -5.09 2.30 -10.72
N ALA A 124 -4.79 1.20 -10.03
CA ALA A 124 -4.49 -0.08 -10.67
C ALA A 124 -5.68 -0.68 -11.41
N TYR A 125 -6.89 -0.57 -10.85
CA TYR A 125 -8.10 -1.01 -11.53
C TYR A 125 -8.43 -0.11 -12.72
N SER A 126 -8.27 1.20 -12.60
CA SER A 126 -8.42 2.16 -13.70
C SER A 126 -7.43 1.87 -14.83
N ALA A 127 -6.15 1.66 -14.52
CA ALA A 127 -5.14 1.28 -15.49
C ALA A 127 -5.45 -0.06 -16.18
N GLY A 128 -5.99 -1.04 -15.46
CA GLY A 128 -6.47 -2.29 -16.02
C GLY A 128 -7.66 -2.11 -16.97
N ARG A 129 -8.63 -1.26 -16.62
CA ARG A 129 -9.80 -0.94 -17.46
C ARG A 129 -9.42 -0.20 -18.75
N ASN A 130 -8.39 0.63 -18.70
CA ASN A 130 -7.86 1.35 -19.85
C ASN A 130 -6.92 0.49 -20.72
N GLY A 131 -6.70 -0.79 -20.38
CA GLY A 131 -5.83 -1.69 -21.12
C GLY A 131 -4.33 -1.38 -21.01
N TRP A 132 -3.92 -0.59 -20.02
CA TRP A 132 -2.52 -0.21 -19.84
C TRP A 132 -1.68 -1.30 -19.19
N LEU A 133 -2.32 -2.22 -18.45
CA LEU A 133 -1.65 -3.34 -17.78
C LEU A 133 -1.53 -4.54 -18.71
N ARG A 134 -0.36 -5.17 -18.72
CA ARG A 134 0.03 -6.33 -19.52
C ARG A 134 0.07 -7.62 -18.70
#